data_AF-A0A382ZYU3-F1
#
_entry.id   AF-A0A382ZYU3-F1
#
_cell.length_a   1.000
_cell.length_b   1.000
_cell.length_c   1.000
_cell.angle_alpha   90.00
_cell.angle_beta   90.00
_cell.angle_gamma   90.00
#
_symmetry.space_group_name_H-M   'P 1'
#
loop_
_entity.id
_entity.type
_entity.pdbx_description
1 polymer ?
#
loop_
_entity_poly.entity_id
_entity_poly.type
_entity_poly.pdbx_seq_one_letter_code
_entity_poly.pdbx_strand_id
1 'polypeptide(L)'
;THPYTQALIGAALPYHPDDQKEELLLEGEVPSPIDPPSCCSYAPLCPEPDPLCETNELVTKVVAPGHQTAHCAHCADEYGCYWFPRER
;
A
#
# COMPACT_ATOMS: atom_id res chain seq x y z
N THR A 1 -3.73 -5.23 5.54
CA THR A 1 -4.33 -4.22 4.63
C THR A 1 -3.21 -3.53 3.86
N HIS A 2 -3.40 -3.17 2.58
CA HIS A 2 -2.34 -2.65 1.70
C HIS A 2 -2.00 -1.16 1.98
N PRO A 3 -0.73 -0.71 1.87
CA PRO A 3 -0.33 0.68 2.16
C PRO A 3 -1.12 1.74 1.38
N TYR A 4 -1.39 1.48 0.09
CA TYR A 4 -2.26 2.34 -0.73
C TYR A 4 -3.63 2.62 -0.09
N THR A 5 -4.31 1.58 0.41
CA THR A 5 -5.62 1.73 1.06
C THR A 5 -5.51 2.50 2.37
N GLN A 6 -4.43 2.31 3.12
CA GLN A 6 -4.18 3.06 4.35
C GLN A 6 -3.95 4.54 4.06
N ALA A 7 -3.17 4.86 3.03
CA ALA A 7 -2.95 6.23 2.61
C ALA A 7 -4.26 6.93 2.19
N LEU A 8 -5.13 6.23 1.47
CA LEU A 8 -6.46 6.74 1.12
C LEU A 8 -7.32 7.00 2.37
N ILE A 9 -7.30 6.11 3.36
CA ILE A 9 -8.04 6.29 4.62
C ILE A 9 -7.44 7.44 5.45
N GLY A 10 -6.11 7.56 5.47
CA GLY A 10 -5.38 8.63 6.15
C GLY A 10 -5.66 10.01 5.54
N ALA A 11 -5.78 10.08 4.21
CA ALA A 11 -6.11 11.30 3.48
C ALA A 11 -7.56 11.77 3.68
N ALA A 12 -8.43 10.97 4.30
CA ALA A 12 -9.79 11.36 4.60
C ALA A 12 -9.83 12.44 5.69
N LEU A 13 -10.57 13.53 5.44
CA LEU A 13 -10.74 14.62 6.40
C LEU A 13 -11.30 14.10 7.74
N PRO A 14 -10.90 14.71 8.87
CA PRO A 14 -11.53 14.42 10.15
C PRO A 14 -13.00 14.84 10.16
N TYR A 15 -13.78 14.23 11.06
CA TYR A 15 -15.20 14.57 11.23
C TYR A 15 -15.37 15.91 11.96
N HIS A 16 -14.56 16.17 12.98
CA HIS A 16 -14.56 17.44 13.71
C HIS A 16 -13.35 18.29 13.29
N PRO A 17 -13.50 19.62 13.13
CA PRO A 17 -12.41 20.50 12.71
C PRO A 17 -11.23 20.56 13.69
N ASP A 18 -11.45 20.22 14.96
CA ASP A 18 -10.42 20.23 16.00
C ASP A 18 -9.67 18.89 16.11
N ASP A 19 -10.11 17.85 15.39
CA ASP A 19 -9.44 16.55 15.40
C ASP A 19 -8.16 16.64 14.56
N GLN A 20 -7.01 16.55 15.23
CA GLN A 20 -5.73 16.43 14.55
C GLN A 20 -5.53 14.97 14.12
N LYS A 21 -5.35 14.76 12.81
CA LYS A 21 -4.93 13.46 12.26
C LYS A 21 -3.45 13.49 11.95
N GLU A 22 -2.83 12.33 12.10
CA GLU A 22 -1.48 12.09 11.62
C GLU A 22 -1.53 12.02 10.08
N GLU A 23 -0.87 12.97 9.41
CA GLU A 23 -0.79 12.99 7.96
C GLU A 23 0.23 11.95 7.49
N LEU A 24 -0.24 10.92 6.78
CA LEU A 24 0.66 10.01 6.07
C LEU A 24 1.13 10.70 4.79
N LEU A 25 2.30 11.32 4.84
CA LEU A 25 2.95 11.88 3.66
C LEU A 25 3.48 10.74 2.80
N LEU A 26 2.87 10.55 1.62
CA LEU A 26 3.41 9.65 0.61
C LEU A 26 4.49 10.38 -0.18
N GLU A 27 5.68 9.78 -0.20
CA GLU A 27 6.80 10.26 -1.00
C GLU A 27 6.82 9.50 -2.33
N GLY A 28 7.02 10.22 -3.45
CA GLY A 28 7.09 9.64 -4.79
C GLY A 28 6.04 10.18 -5.77
N GLU A 29 6.00 9.59 -6.96
CA GLU A 29 5.08 9.99 -8.04
C GLU A 29 4.14 8.85 -8.45
N VAL A 30 2.93 9.20 -8.86
CA VAL A 30 1.95 8.23 -9.38
C VAL A 30 2.43 7.78 -10.77
N PRO A 31 2.58 6.46 -11.02
CA PRO A 31 3.02 5.99 -12.32
C PRO A 31 2.00 6.29 -13.43
N SER A 32 2.51 6.46 -14.65
CA SER A 32 1.69 6.72 -15.82
C SER A 32 0.76 5.53 -16.12
N PRO A 33 -0.52 5.78 -16.45
CA PRO A 33 -1.42 4.72 -16.91
C PRO A 33 -1.12 4.22 -18.33
N ILE A 34 -0.31 4.96 -19.10
CA ILE A 34 0.08 4.58 -20.47
C ILE A 34 1.13 3.46 -20.43
N ASP A 35 2.06 3.55 -19.48
CA ASP A 35 3.14 2.58 -19.28
C ASP A 35 3.06 2.03 -17.85
N PRO A 36 2.08 1.15 -17.57
CA PRO A 36 1.91 0.62 -16.23
C PRO A 36 3.10 -0.29 -15.86
N PRO A 37 3.59 -0.22 -14.62
CA PRO A 37 4.63 -1.12 -14.15
C PRO A 37 4.14 -2.57 -14.14
N SER A 38 5.07 -3.51 -14.31
CA SER A 38 4.79 -4.92 -14.56
C SER A 38 4.19 -5.69 -13.37
N CYS A 39 4.37 -5.20 -12.15
CA CYS A 39 3.93 -5.89 -10.94
C CYS A 39 3.18 -4.96 -9.99
N CYS A 40 3.87 -4.25 -9.09
CA CYS A 40 3.23 -3.34 -8.14
C CYS A 40 3.22 -1.91 -8.66
N SER A 41 2.05 -1.39 -9.03
CA SER A 41 1.88 0.03 -9.40
C SER A 41 2.07 1.00 -8.26
N TYR A 42 2.08 0.51 -7.02
CA TYR A 42 2.34 1.33 -5.86
C TYR A 42 3.82 1.38 -5.47
N ALA A 43 4.71 0.65 -6.15
CA ALA A 43 6.14 0.61 -5.82
C ALA A 43 6.80 2.01 -5.70
N PRO A 44 6.55 2.99 -6.60
CA PRO A 44 7.17 4.32 -6.49
C PRO A 44 6.71 5.15 -5.30
N LEU A 45 5.54 4.83 -4.73
CA LEU A 45 4.94 5.48 -3.56
C LEU A 45 5.04 4.62 -2.30
N CYS A 46 5.64 3.45 -2.41
CA CYS A 46 5.79 2.52 -1.30
C CYS A 46 6.90 3.05 -0.39
N PRO A 47 6.66 3.19 0.92
CA PRO A 47 7.69 3.66 1.85
C PRO A 47 8.84 2.65 2.02
N GLU A 48 8.60 1.38 1.72
CA GLU A 48 9.63 0.32 1.70
C GLU A 48 9.56 -0.41 0.35
N PRO A 49 10.07 0.19 -0.74
CA PRO A 49 10.04 -0.42 -2.06
C PRO A 49 11.16 -1.46 -2.19
N ASP A 50 10.83 -2.62 -2.75
CA ASP A 50 11.81 -3.67 -3.08
C ASP A 50 11.93 -3.81 -4.62
N PRO A 51 13.14 -4.03 -5.19
CA PRO A 51 13.32 -4.24 -6.63
C PRO A 51 12.47 -5.39 -7.21
N LEU A 52 12.12 -6.39 -6.40
CA LEU A 52 11.25 -7.50 -6.81
C LEU A 52 9.81 -7.04 -7.05
N CYS A 53 9.38 -5.89 -6.50
CA CYS A 53 8.06 -5.30 -6.76
C CYS A 53 7.87 -4.82 -8.20
N GLU A 54 8.93 -4.75 -9.00
CA GLU A 54 8.85 -4.44 -10.43
C GLU A 54 8.77 -5.70 -11.30
N THR A 55 9.36 -6.81 -10.87
CA THR A 55 9.61 -7.99 -11.72
C THR A 55 8.82 -9.24 -11.34
N ASN A 56 8.10 -9.22 -10.21
CA ASN A 56 7.34 -10.35 -9.69
C ASN A 56 5.87 -10.34 -10.17
N GLU A 57 5.01 -11.16 -9.56
CA GLU A 57 3.58 -11.24 -9.89
C GLU A 57 2.68 -10.71 -8.75
N LEU A 58 1.48 -10.26 -9.12
CA LEU A 58 0.45 -9.91 -8.15
C LEU A 58 -0.31 -11.17 -7.71
N VAL A 59 -0.41 -11.37 -6.40
CA VAL A 59 -1.19 -12.45 -5.79
C VAL A 59 -2.36 -11.87 -5.00
N THR A 60 -3.51 -12.51 -5.10
CA THR A 60 -4.69 -12.13 -4.30
C THR A 60 -4.71 -12.94 -3.01
N LYS A 61 -4.87 -12.25 -1.86
CA LYS A 61 -4.99 -12.88 -0.54
C LYS A 61 -6.31 -12.48 0.12
N VAL A 62 -6.95 -13.45 0.79
CA VAL A 62 -8.13 -13.22 1.62
C VAL A 62 -7.65 -12.76 2.99
N VAL A 63 -7.98 -11.53 3.38
CA VAL A 63 -7.59 -10.95 4.68
C VAL A 63 -8.66 -11.22 5.74
N ALA A 64 -9.92 -11.22 5.33
CA ALA A 64 -11.08 -11.55 6.17
C ALA A 64 -12.22 -12.08 5.28
N PRO A 65 -13.27 -12.72 5.84
CA PRO A 65 -14.43 -13.15 5.06
C PRO A 65 -15.03 -11.98 4.26
N GLY A 66 -15.07 -12.13 2.92
CA GLY A 66 -15.55 -11.08 2.01
C GLY A 66 -14.56 -9.93 1.75
N HIS A 67 -13.34 -9.99 2.29
CA HIS A 67 -12.30 -8.97 2.08
C HIS A 67 -11.06 -9.60 1.45
N GLN A 68 -10.70 -9.12 0.26
CA GLN A 68 -9.53 -9.55 -0.49
C GLN A 68 -8.66 -8.36 -0.85
N THR A 69 -7.35 -8.60 -0.90
CA THR A 69 -6.34 -7.60 -1.26
C THR A 69 -5.34 -8.22 -2.22
N ALA A 70 -4.96 -7.48 -3.25
CA ALA A 70 -3.84 -7.83 -4.11
C ALA A 70 -2.53 -7.33 -3.49
N HIS A 71 -1.49 -8.16 -3.55
CA HIS A 71 -0.13 -7.87 -3.08
C HIS A 71 0.87 -8.32 -4.13
N CYS A 72 2.05 -7.73 -4.18
CA CYS A 72 3.20 -8.38 -4.80
C CYS A 72 3.49 -9.70 -4.07
N ALA A 73 3.78 -10.77 -4.81
CA ALA A 73 4.05 -12.10 -4.24
C ALA A 73 5.17 -12.06 -3.19
N HIS A 74 6.27 -11.36 -3.50
CA HIS A 74 7.37 -11.17 -2.56
C HIS A 74 6.93 -10.47 -1.27
N CYS A 75 6.14 -9.40 -1.37
CA CYS A 75 5.67 -8.68 -0.20
C CYS A 75 4.72 -9.52 0.66
N ALA A 76 3.89 -10.35 0.03
CA ALA A 76 2.96 -11.23 0.74
C ALA A 76 3.69 -12.28 1.58
N ASP A 77 4.83 -12.76 1.10
CA ASP A 77 5.63 -13.80 1.77
C ASP A 77 6.54 -13.22 2.86
N GLU A 78 7.12 -12.03 2.64
CA GLU A 78 8.06 -11.41 3.59
C GLU A 78 7.34 -10.60 4.70
N TYR A 79 6.34 -9.80 4.35
CA TYR A 79 5.68 -8.87 5.29
C TYR A 79 4.31 -9.38 5.78
N GLY A 80 3.78 -10.44 5.16
CA GLY A 80 2.45 -10.97 5.47
C GLY A 80 1.31 -9.98 5.17
N CYS A 81 0.11 -10.25 5.71
CA CYS A 81 -1.08 -9.42 5.49
C CYS A 81 -1.12 -8.13 6.35
N TYR A 82 -0.10 -7.89 7.17
CA TYR A 82 -0.08 -6.87 8.23
C TYR A 82 1.06 -5.89 8.01
N TRP A 83 0.94 -5.08 6.98
CA TRP A 83 1.74 -3.87 6.92
C TRP A 83 1.02 -2.82 7.79
N PHE A 84 1.64 -2.40 8.90
CA PHE A 84 1.32 -1.28 9.84
C PHE A 84 0.71 -1.60 11.24
N PRO A 85 1.20 -1.00 12.35
CA PRO A 85 2.54 -0.42 12.60
C PRO A 85 3.46 -1.40 13.37
N ARG A 86 4.76 -1.42 13.03
CA ARG A 86 5.79 -1.87 13.96
C ARG A 86 6.14 -0.68 14.85
N GLU A 87 6.08 -0.87 16.16
CA GLU A 87 6.71 0.03 17.12
C GLU A 87 8.16 0.27 16.67
N ARG A 88 8.57 1.54 16.60
CA ARG A 88 9.98 1.91 16.77
C ARG A 88 10.26 1.96 18.27
#